data_AF-A0A835BJB0-F1
#
_entry.id   AF-A0A835BJB0-F1
#
_cell.length_a   1.000
_cell.length_b   1.000
_cell.length_c   1.000
_cell.angle_alpha   90.00
_cell.angle_beta   90.00
_cell.angle_gamma   90.00
#
_symmetry.space_group_name_H-M   'P 1'
#
loop_
_entity.id
_entity.type
_entity.pdbx_description
1 polymer ?
#
loop_
_entity_poly.entity_id
_entity_poly.type
_entity_poly.pdbx_seq_one_letter_code
_entity_poly.pdbx_strand_id
1 'polypeptide(L)'
;MAEQRKRHNLQDNDDCIFCSQHPESIDHLLLNCSFSREVWFIILQGLDWQSISPTGTDLSFVDWWNQSRRAVCKDNRKHFDSLVILVAWSIWLERNARTFNRQQRTASQLAMLLKHEAAIWAHDTFIQPSAAAATTFSSIHQVAQ
;
A
#
# COMPACT_ATOMS: atom_id res chain seq x y z
N MET A 1 10.02 17.36 -3.09
CA MET A 1 9.97 15.87 -3.15
C MET A 1 10.60 15.34 -4.45
N ALA A 2 10.28 15.91 -5.62
CA ALA A 2 11.00 15.64 -6.87
C ALA A 2 12.47 16.14 -6.86
N GLU A 3 12.72 17.31 -6.25
CA GLU A 3 14.03 17.96 -6.18
C GLU A 3 15.17 17.12 -5.54
N GLN A 4 14.85 16.31 -4.53
CA GLN A 4 15.86 15.51 -3.81
C GLN A 4 16.26 14.23 -4.55
N ARG A 5 15.38 13.69 -5.42
CA ARG A 5 15.65 12.47 -6.18
C ARG A 5 16.67 12.71 -7.30
N LYS A 6 16.61 13.90 -7.92
CA LYS A 6 17.57 14.34 -8.97
C LYS A 6 19.00 14.50 -8.45
N ARG A 7 19.18 14.84 -7.17
CA ARG A 7 20.51 15.00 -6.58
C ARG A 7 21.26 13.68 -6.34
N HIS A 8 20.56 12.55 -6.34
CA HIS A 8 21.13 11.23 -6.07
C HIS A 8 21.14 10.29 -7.29
N ASN A 9 20.80 10.77 -8.51
CA ASN A 9 20.81 9.95 -9.73
C ASN A 9 19.94 8.68 -9.66
N LEU A 10 18.87 8.70 -8.86
CA LEU A 10 18.07 7.50 -8.56
C LEU A 10 16.95 7.24 -9.58
N GLN A 11 16.51 8.24 -10.35
CA GLN A 11 15.49 8.13 -11.41
C GLN A 11 15.73 9.23 -12.47
N ASP A 12 15.98 8.84 -13.73
CA ASP A 12 16.13 9.77 -14.86
C ASP A 12 14.78 10.34 -15.35
N ASN A 13 13.68 9.69 -14.97
CA ASN A 13 12.33 10.05 -15.36
C ASN A 13 11.41 10.10 -14.14
N ASP A 14 10.62 11.16 -14.01
CA ASP A 14 9.69 11.41 -12.91
C ASP A 14 8.39 10.57 -13.04
N ASP A 15 8.35 9.62 -14.00
CA ASP A 15 7.22 8.72 -14.22
C ASP A 15 7.04 7.68 -13.10
N CYS A 16 5.80 7.29 -12.87
CA CYS A 16 5.43 6.27 -11.90
C CYS A 16 6.05 4.92 -12.24
N ILE A 17 6.80 4.34 -11.30
CA ILE A 17 7.52 3.06 -11.47
C ILE A 17 6.60 1.87 -11.76
N PHE A 18 5.31 1.99 -11.49
CA PHE A 18 4.34 0.93 -11.70
C PHE A 18 3.75 0.91 -13.12
N CYS A 19 3.38 2.08 -13.66
CA CYS A 19 2.69 2.17 -14.95
C CYS A 19 3.55 2.75 -16.07
N SER A 20 4.60 3.51 -15.74
CA SER A 20 5.47 4.24 -16.68
C SER A 20 4.69 5.12 -17.68
N GLN A 21 3.52 5.63 -17.29
CA GLN A 21 2.61 6.39 -18.15
C GLN A 21 2.29 7.79 -17.64
N HIS A 22 2.41 8.02 -16.34
CA HIS A 22 2.05 9.27 -15.69
C HIS A 22 3.14 9.66 -14.67
N PRO A 23 3.32 10.96 -14.38
CA PRO A 23 4.22 11.40 -13.33
C PRO A 23 3.86 10.77 -11.98
N GLU A 24 4.87 10.39 -11.21
CA GLU A 24 4.69 9.83 -9.87
C GLU A 24 4.24 10.94 -8.90
N SER A 25 3.00 10.82 -8.42
CA SER A 25 2.47 11.56 -7.27
C SER A 25 1.95 10.58 -6.22
N ILE A 26 1.74 11.04 -4.98
CA ILE A 26 1.17 10.18 -3.93
C ILE A 26 -0.21 9.67 -4.34
N ASP A 27 -1.07 10.55 -4.86
CA ASP A 27 -2.43 10.20 -5.28
C ASP A 27 -2.42 9.26 -6.47
N HIS A 28 -1.53 9.47 -7.45
CA HIS A 28 -1.36 8.52 -8.54
C HIS A 28 -0.83 7.18 -8.03
N LEU A 29 0.24 7.18 -7.24
CA LEU A 29 0.88 5.98 -6.74
C LEU A 29 -0.08 5.13 -5.90
N LEU A 30 -0.87 5.75 -5.02
CA LEU A 30 -1.74 5.02 -4.09
C LEU A 30 -3.11 4.70 -4.68
N LEU A 31 -3.67 5.55 -5.55
CA LEU A 31 -5.03 5.40 -6.07
C LEU A 31 -5.10 5.25 -7.57
N ASN A 32 -4.49 6.15 -8.34
CA ASN A 32 -4.83 6.26 -9.75
C ASN A 32 -4.04 5.33 -10.68
N CYS A 33 -2.90 4.82 -10.23
CA CYS A 33 -2.07 3.90 -10.99
C CYS A 33 -2.83 2.62 -11.28
N SER A 34 -2.72 2.10 -12.51
CA SER A 34 -3.37 0.84 -12.91
C SER A 34 -3.04 -0.32 -11.97
N PHE A 35 -1.77 -0.43 -11.58
CA PHE A 35 -1.31 -1.43 -10.61
C PHE A 35 -2.03 -1.29 -9.26
N SER A 36 -2.07 -0.08 -8.71
CA SER A 36 -2.66 0.18 -7.39
C SER A 36 -4.17 -0.02 -7.40
N ARG A 37 -4.88 0.40 -8.46
CA ARG A 37 -6.31 0.12 -8.63
C ARG A 37 -6.61 -1.37 -8.64
N GLU A 38 -5.78 -2.16 -9.31
CA GLU A 38 -5.93 -3.61 -9.35
C GLU A 38 -5.75 -4.22 -7.94
N VAL A 39 -4.74 -3.77 -7.18
CA VAL A 39 -4.56 -4.20 -5.78
C VAL A 39 -5.79 -3.85 -4.93
N TRP A 40 -6.27 -2.60 -5.00
CA TRP A 40 -7.47 -2.19 -4.27
C TRP A 40 -8.69 -3.02 -4.64
N PHE A 41 -8.92 -3.24 -5.92
CA PHE A 41 -10.04 -4.03 -6.40
C PHE A 41 -9.99 -5.46 -5.86
N ILE A 42 -8.84 -6.15 -5.94
CA ILE A 42 -8.68 -7.54 -5.45
C ILE A 42 -8.90 -7.65 -3.94
N ILE A 43 -8.43 -6.65 -3.18
CA ILE A 43 -8.58 -6.61 -1.72
C ILE A 43 -10.03 -6.32 -1.34
N LEU A 44 -10.62 -5.26 -1.88
CA LEU A 44 -11.98 -4.83 -1.55
C LEU A 44 -13.05 -5.80 -2.06
N GLN A 45 -12.85 -6.42 -3.21
CA GLN A 45 -13.73 -7.49 -3.70
C GLN A 45 -13.75 -8.68 -2.73
N GLY A 46 -12.62 -9.02 -2.11
CA GLY A 46 -12.55 -10.09 -1.12
C GLY A 46 -13.32 -9.81 0.19
N LEU A 47 -13.80 -8.57 0.37
CA LEU A 47 -14.55 -8.09 1.52
C LEU A 47 -15.96 -7.59 1.15
N ASP A 48 -16.41 -7.85 -0.08
CA ASP A 48 -17.66 -7.33 -0.65
C ASP A 48 -17.78 -5.78 -0.64
N TRP A 49 -16.63 -5.08 -0.70
CA TRP A 49 -16.51 -3.62 -0.73
C TRP A 49 -16.02 -3.08 -2.08
N GLN A 50 -16.18 -3.82 -3.18
CA GLN A 50 -15.72 -3.39 -4.51
C GLN A 50 -16.31 -2.04 -4.96
N SER A 51 -17.47 -1.63 -4.44
CA SER A 51 -18.13 -0.37 -4.80
C SER A 51 -17.38 0.88 -4.35
N ILE A 52 -16.47 0.77 -3.38
CA ILE A 52 -15.64 1.88 -2.88
C ILE A 52 -14.20 1.85 -3.44
N SER A 53 -13.92 0.97 -4.40
CA SER A 53 -12.61 0.89 -5.05
C SER A 53 -12.28 2.19 -5.80
N PRO A 54 -11.02 2.65 -5.79
CA PRO A 54 -10.61 3.82 -6.55
C PRO A 54 -10.89 3.64 -8.04
N THR A 55 -11.40 4.68 -8.70
CA THR A 55 -11.79 4.64 -10.12
C THR A 55 -10.64 5.03 -11.04
N GLY A 56 -9.60 5.67 -10.51
CA GLY A 56 -8.48 6.18 -11.28
C GLY A 56 -8.57 7.64 -11.67
N THR A 57 -9.61 8.33 -11.21
CA THR A 57 -9.81 9.78 -11.37
C THR A 57 -9.85 10.48 -10.02
N ASP A 58 -9.38 9.82 -8.95
CA ASP A 58 -9.41 10.32 -7.59
C ASP A 58 -8.37 11.44 -7.41
N LEU A 59 -8.83 12.60 -6.96
CA LEU A 59 -7.96 13.78 -6.83
C LEU A 59 -7.06 13.71 -5.59
N SER A 60 -7.51 13.05 -4.52
CA SER A 60 -6.78 12.96 -3.26
C SER A 60 -7.02 11.63 -2.56
N PHE A 61 -5.93 11.03 -2.07
CA PHE A 61 -5.96 9.85 -1.20
C PHE A 61 -6.82 10.06 0.05
N VAL A 62 -6.70 11.23 0.68
CA VAL A 62 -7.41 11.55 1.92
C VAL A 62 -8.91 11.74 1.65
N ASP A 63 -9.26 12.40 0.55
CA ASP A 63 -10.66 12.62 0.20
C ASP A 63 -11.35 11.31 -0.19
N TRP A 64 -10.68 10.45 -0.97
CA TRP A 64 -11.17 9.11 -1.28
C TRP A 64 -11.38 8.30 0.01
N TRP A 65 -10.38 8.27 0.91
CA TRP A 65 -10.50 7.55 2.19
C TRP A 65 -11.72 8.05 2.97
N ASN A 66 -11.87 9.36 3.17
CA ASN A 66 -12.98 9.93 3.91
C ASN A 66 -14.35 9.61 3.29
N GLN A 67 -14.46 9.61 1.96
CA GLN A 67 -15.70 9.27 1.25
C GLN A 67 -16.03 7.78 1.38
N SER A 68 -15.06 6.92 1.09
CA SER A 68 -15.18 5.46 1.21
C SER A 68 -15.55 5.04 2.64
N ARG A 69 -14.95 5.68 3.65
CA ARG A 69 -15.26 5.45 5.06
C ARG A 69 -16.71 5.78 5.43
N ARG A 70 -17.33 6.76 4.76
CA ARG A 70 -18.75 7.10 4.99
C ARG A 70 -19.70 6.05 4.41
N ALA A 71 -19.30 5.40 3.32
CA ALA A 71 -20.04 4.30 2.70
C ALA A 71 -19.94 2.98 3.49
N VAL A 72 -18.92 2.83 4.34
CA VAL A 72 -18.77 1.66 5.23
C VAL A 72 -19.63 1.83 6.50
N CYS A 73 -20.29 0.73 6.92
CA CYS A 73 -21.08 0.69 8.15
C CYS A 73 -20.22 1.03 9.37
N LYS A 74 -20.83 1.64 10.40
CA LYS A 74 -20.10 2.19 11.56
C LYS A 74 -19.18 1.18 12.24
N ASP A 75 -19.64 -0.07 12.38
CA ASP A 75 -18.90 -1.14 13.08
C ASP A 75 -17.65 -1.58 12.30
N ASN A 76 -17.66 -1.43 10.97
CA ASN A 76 -16.55 -1.81 10.11
C ASN A 76 -15.57 -0.67 9.82
N ARG A 77 -15.85 0.57 10.25
CA ARG A 77 -14.99 1.73 9.94
C ARG A 77 -13.57 1.59 10.47
N LYS A 78 -13.38 1.03 11.67
CA LYS A 78 -12.04 0.79 12.22
C LYS A 78 -11.27 -0.23 11.39
N HIS A 79 -11.92 -1.32 10.99
CA HIS A 79 -11.35 -2.34 10.13
C HIS A 79 -10.98 -1.77 8.76
N PHE A 80 -11.85 -0.94 8.19
CA PHE A 80 -11.59 -0.23 6.95
C PHE A 80 -10.40 0.73 7.05
N ASP A 81 -10.31 1.53 8.13
CA ASP A 81 -9.20 2.45 8.34
C ASP A 81 -7.86 1.68 8.44
N SER A 82 -7.82 0.59 9.20
CA SER A 82 -6.63 -0.28 9.29
C SER A 82 -6.27 -0.91 7.95
N LEU A 83 -7.27 -1.38 7.19
CA LEU A 83 -7.07 -1.94 5.85
C LEU A 83 -6.47 -0.89 4.91
N VAL A 84 -6.97 0.35 4.96
CA VAL A 84 -6.49 1.43 4.10
C VAL A 84 -5.02 1.72 4.36
N ILE A 85 -4.63 1.82 5.63
CA ILE A 85 -3.25 2.02 6.04
C ILE A 85 -2.37 0.86 5.57
N LEU A 86 -2.82 -0.39 5.77
CA LEU A 86 -2.07 -1.58 5.39
C LEU A 86 -1.82 -1.64 3.87
N VAL A 87 -2.86 -1.42 3.06
CA VAL A 87 -2.73 -1.44 1.59
C VAL A 87 -1.82 -0.31 1.11
N ALA A 88 -2.00 0.91 1.62
CA ALA A 88 -1.16 2.05 1.24
C ALA A 88 0.31 1.82 1.61
N TRP A 89 0.57 1.26 2.79
CA TRP A 89 1.92 0.90 3.23
C TRP A 89 2.54 -0.17 2.33
N SER A 90 1.82 -1.24 2.00
CA SER A 90 2.36 -2.31 1.14
C SER A 90 2.59 -1.85 -0.29
N ILE A 91 1.75 -0.96 -0.83
CA ILE A 91 2.01 -0.30 -2.12
C ILE A 91 3.29 0.54 -2.06
N TRP A 92 3.48 1.31 -0.98
CA TRP A 92 4.70 2.09 -0.79
C TRP A 92 5.96 1.21 -0.67
N LEU A 93 5.88 0.10 0.07
CA LEU A 93 6.97 -0.87 0.17
C LEU A 93 7.30 -1.51 -1.17
N GLU A 94 6.30 -1.89 -1.97
CA GLU A 94 6.51 -2.43 -3.32
C GLU A 94 7.17 -1.38 -4.24
N ARG A 95 6.76 -0.10 -4.16
CA ARG A 95 7.41 1.01 -4.88
C ARG A 95 8.90 1.10 -4.55
N ASN A 96 9.25 0.98 -3.27
CA ASN A 96 10.65 1.00 -2.83
C ASN A 96 11.41 -0.26 -3.28
N ALA A 97 10.80 -1.44 -3.18
CA ALA A 97 11.41 -2.68 -3.64
C ALA A 97 11.71 -2.67 -5.15
N ARG A 98 10.82 -2.09 -5.97
CA ARG A 98 11.07 -1.90 -7.41
C ARG A 98 12.22 -0.93 -7.69
N THR A 99 12.31 0.13 -6.88
CA THR A 99 13.36 1.16 -7.03
C THR A 99 14.74 0.63 -6.62
N PHE A 100 14.83 -0.10 -5.50
CA PHE A 100 16.12 -0.46 -4.90
C PHE A 100 16.53 -1.92 -5.10
N ASN A 101 15.56 -2.85 -5.18
CA ASN A 101 15.83 -4.30 -5.17
C ASN A 101 15.53 -4.97 -6.52
N ARG A 102 15.05 -4.22 -7.52
CA ARG A 102 14.62 -4.72 -8.85
C ARG A 102 13.62 -5.89 -8.78
N GLN A 103 12.91 -6.03 -7.66
CA GLN A 103 11.83 -6.99 -7.50
C GLN A 103 10.54 -6.37 -8.01
N GLN A 104 9.76 -7.13 -8.79
CA GLN A 104 8.48 -6.67 -9.33
C GLN A 104 7.43 -7.74 -9.08
N ARG A 105 6.54 -7.51 -8.11
CA ARG A 105 5.38 -8.36 -7.88
C ARG A 105 4.22 -7.92 -8.75
N THR A 106 3.40 -8.87 -9.20
CA THR A 106 2.11 -8.53 -9.80
C THR A 106 1.14 -8.00 -8.73
N ALA A 107 0.08 -7.29 -9.15
CA ALA A 107 -0.92 -6.79 -8.22
C ALA A 107 -1.56 -7.93 -7.42
N SER A 108 -1.85 -9.06 -8.09
CA SER A 108 -2.35 -10.28 -7.46
C SER A 108 -1.39 -10.88 -6.43
N GLN A 109 -0.07 -10.89 -6.70
CA GLN A 109 0.93 -11.37 -5.74
C GLN A 109 0.98 -10.46 -4.50
N LEU A 110 0.97 -9.14 -4.69
CA LEU A 110 0.94 -8.20 -3.58
C LEU A 110 -0.35 -8.34 -2.76
N ALA A 111 -1.50 -8.45 -3.43
CA ALA A 111 -2.79 -8.64 -2.79
C ALA A 111 -2.89 -9.97 -2.02
N MET A 112 -2.26 -11.04 -2.51
CA MET A 112 -2.18 -12.32 -1.79
C MET A 112 -1.36 -12.20 -0.51
N LEU A 113 -0.22 -11.51 -0.55
CA LEU A 113 0.60 -11.25 0.64
C LEU A 113 -0.15 -10.41 1.67
N LEU A 114 -0.84 -9.36 1.22
CA LEU A 114 -1.70 -8.52 2.04
C LEU A 114 -2.81 -9.32 2.73
N LYS A 115 -3.49 -10.22 2.02
CA LYS A 115 -4.53 -11.10 2.58
C LYS A 115 -3.96 -12.02 3.66
N HIS A 116 -2.78 -12.59 3.41
CA HIS A 116 -2.10 -13.44 4.37
C HIS A 116 -1.69 -12.66 5.64
N GLU A 117 -1.13 -11.46 5.47
CA GLU A 117 -0.74 -10.58 6.58
C GLU A 117 -1.96 -10.15 7.40
N ALA A 118 -3.05 -9.73 6.75
CA ALA A 118 -4.30 -9.39 7.43
C ALA A 118 -4.89 -10.59 8.20
N ALA A 119 -4.80 -11.81 7.66
CA ALA A 119 -5.26 -13.03 8.32
C ALA A 119 -4.42 -13.38 9.55
N ILE A 120 -3.08 -13.24 9.47
CA ILE A 120 -2.20 -13.40 10.63
C ILE A 120 -2.58 -12.41 11.72
N TRP A 121 -2.76 -11.14 11.37
CA TRP A 121 -3.10 -10.12 12.37
C TRP A 121 -4.46 -10.37 13.01
N ALA A 122 -5.45 -10.84 12.23
CA ALA A 122 -6.75 -11.22 12.76
C ALA A 122 -6.68 -12.43 13.71
N HIS A 123 -5.84 -13.42 13.40
CA HIS A 123 -5.63 -14.60 14.23
C HIS A 123 -4.83 -14.29 15.49
N ASP A 124 -3.76 -13.49 15.39
CA ASP A 124 -2.89 -13.16 16.52
C ASP A 124 -3.55 -12.14 17.48
N THR A 125 -4.56 -11.39 17.03
CA THR A 125 -5.37 -10.55 17.93
C THR A 125 -6.21 -11.39 18.93
N PHE A 126 -6.39 -12.70 18.70
CA PHE A 126 -7.04 -13.61 19.64
C PHE A 126 -6.10 -14.22 20.70
N ILE A 127 -4.77 -14.02 20.59
CA ILE A 127 -3.81 -14.35 21.66
C ILE A 127 -3.27 -13.03 22.22
N GLN A 128 -3.83 -12.66 23.38
CA GLN A 128 -3.66 -11.46 24.22
C GLN A 128 -2.28 -10.74 24.22
N PRO A 129 -2.25 -9.43 24.59
CA PRO A 129 -1.14 -8.51 24.35
C PRO A 129 0.08 -8.89 25.18
N SER A 130 1.22 -9.04 24.52
CA SER A 130 2.51 -9.02 25.20
C SER A 130 3.47 -8.13 24.44
N ALA A 131 4.17 -7.29 25.20
CA ALA A 131 5.00 -6.18 24.78
C ALA A 131 6.30 -6.60 24.07
N ALA A 132 6.21 -7.39 22.99
CA ALA A 132 7.38 -8.04 22.38
C ALA A 132 7.51 -7.85 20.85
N ALA A 133 6.82 -6.88 20.23
CA ALA A 133 6.99 -6.58 18.81
C ALA A 133 7.93 -5.38 18.53
N ALA A 134 8.93 -5.17 19.39
CA ALA A 134 9.99 -4.18 19.16
C ALA A 134 11.22 -4.75 18.44
N THR A 135 11.24 -6.03 18.03
CA THR A 135 12.49 -6.69 17.63
C THR A 135 12.42 -7.51 16.35
N THR A 136 11.88 -6.94 15.28
CA THR A 136 12.12 -7.44 13.90
C THR A 136 12.61 -6.35 12.95
N PHE A 137 13.20 -5.27 13.48
CA PHE A 137 13.92 -4.26 12.69
C PHE A 137 15.43 -4.20 12.99
N SER A 138 16.05 -5.32 13.39
CA SER A 138 17.47 -5.35 13.78
C SER A 138 18.35 -6.30 12.94
N SER A 139 17.96 -6.69 11.74
CA SER A 139 18.78 -7.58 10.88
C SER A 139 19.23 -6.98 9.55
N ILE A 140 19.16 -5.66 9.36
CA ILE A 140 19.77 -4.98 8.19
C ILE A 140 21.03 -4.17 8.57
N HIS A 141 21.40 -4.11 9.85
CA HIS A 141 22.59 -3.37 10.29
C HIS A 141 23.87 -4.22 10.42
N GLN A 142 24.06 -5.22 9.55
CA GLN A 142 25.25 -6.07 9.57
C GLN A 142 25.83 -6.40 8.18
N VAL A 143 25.77 -5.42 7.27
CA VAL A 143 26.61 -5.41 6.05
C VAL A 143 27.16 -4.00 5.87
N ALA A 144 28.08 -3.59 6.75
CA ALA A 144 29.03 -2.49 6.56
C ALA A 144 30.01 -2.44 7.75
N GLN A 145 30.87 -3.45 7.85
CA GLN A 145 32.22 -3.30 8.38
C GLN A 145 33.16 -4.02 7.42
#